data_AF-A0A9E1VSM3-F1
#
_entry.id   AF-A0A9E1VSM3-F1
#
_cell.length_a   1.000
_cell.length_b   1.000
_cell.length_c   1.000
_cell.angle_alpha   90.00
_cell.angle_beta   90.00
_cell.angle_gamma   90.00
#
_symmetry.space_group_name_H-M   'P 1'
#
loop_
_entity.id
_entity.type
_entity.pdbx_description
1 polymer ?
#
loop_
_entity_poly.entity_id
_entity_poly.type
_entity_poly.pdbx_seq_one_letter_code
_entity_poly.pdbx_strand_id
1 'polypeptide(L)' 'MAWCDKTSFDDIKDITGLAEPDVIKIMRSSLKPSSFRLWRKRVSGRTAKHKKLMT' A
#
# COMPACT_ATOMS: atom_id res chain seq x y z
N MET A 1 19.94 -2.27 2.16
CA MET A 1 18.80 -2.23 1.23
C MET A 1 17.54 -1.96 2.04
N ALA A 2 17.38 -0.71 2.49
CA ALA A 2 16.15 -0.30 3.14
C ALA A 2 15.11 -0.18 2.02
N TRP A 3 14.07 -1.01 2.03
CA TRP A 3 12.85 -0.66 1.30
C TRP A 3 12.41 0.69 1.85
N CYS A 4 12.80 1.74 1.14
CA CYS A 4 12.58 3.11 1.48
C CYS A 4 11.07 3.26 1.74
N ASP A 5 10.74 3.92 2.84
CA ASP A 5 9.44 4.03 3.51
C ASP A 5 8.32 4.70 2.67
N LYS A 6 8.17 4.32 1.40
CA LYS A 6 7.40 5.05 0.40
C LYS A 6 6.76 4.17 -0.68
N THR A 7 6.50 2.89 -0.43
CA THR A 7 5.74 2.10 -1.39
C THR A 7 4.26 2.47 -1.28
N SER A 8 3.77 3.35 -2.16
CA SER A 8 2.34 3.66 -2.27
C SER A 8 1.65 2.58 -3.08
N PHE A 9 0.33 2.45 -2.98
CA PHE A 9 -0.39 1.51 -3.85
C PHE A 9 -0.22 1.81 -5.34
N ASP A 10 -0.03 3.08 -5.70
CA ASP A 10 0.27 3.51 -7.06
C ASP A 10 1.62 2.97 -7.55
N ASP A 11 2.68 3.06 -6.74
CA ASP A 11 3.99 2.47 -7.05
C ASP A 11 3.91 0.95 -7.21
N ILE A 12 3.12 0.27 -6.36
CA ILE A 12 2.94 -1.19 -6.48
C ILE A 12 2.21 -1.51 -7.78
N LYS A 13 1.19 -0.73 -8.13
CA LYS A 13 0.46 -0.90 -9.38
C LYS A 13 1.35 -0.63 -10.60
N ASP A 14 2.25 0.34 -10.54
CA ASP A 14 3.19 0.63 -11.64
C ASP A 14 4.19 -0.53 -11.84
N ILE A 15 4.74 -1.07 -10.75
CA ILE A 15 5.73 -2.16 -10.80
C ILE A 15 5.10 -3.51 -11.14
N THR A 16 3.92 -3.80 -10.58
CA THR A 16 3.30 -5.13 -10.66
C THR A 16 2.12 -5.21 -11.63
N GLY A 17 1.57 -4.06 -12.07
CA GLY A 17 0.32 -3.98 -12.82
C GLY A 17 -0.92 -4.32 -11.99
N LEU A 18 -0.78 -4.65 -10.70
CA LEU A 18 -1.87 -5.17 -9.88
C LEU A 18 -2.66 -4.04 -9.21
N ALA A 19 -3.97 -4.20 -9.20
CA ALA A 19 -4.85 -3.30 -8.47
C ALA A 19 -4.68 -3.47 -6.95
N GLU A 20 -5.00 -2.42 -6.20
CA GLU A 20 -4.99 -2.41 -4.73
C GLU A 20 -5.58 -3.69 -4.10
N PRO A 21 -6.81 -4.13 -4.43
CA PRO A 21 -7.41 -5.33 -3.84
C PRO A 21 -6.63 -6.62 -4.10
N ASP A 22 -5.96 -6.74 -5.24
CA ASP A 22 -5.19 -7.94 -5.59
C ASP A 22 -3.86 -7.98 -4.85
N VAL A 23 -3.16 -6.84 -4.79
CA VAL A 23 -1.96 -6.68 -3.96
C VAL A 23 -2.26 -7.02 -2.50
N ILE A 24 -3.41 -6.56 -1.99
CA ILE A 24 -3.86 -6.84 -0.62
C ILE A 24 -4.04 -8.34 -0.38
N LYS A 25 -4.69 -9.05 -1.30
CA LYS A 25 -4.91 -10.50 -1.19
C LYS A 25 -3.59 -11.25 -1.20
N ILE A 26 -2.70 -10.91 -2.13
CA ILE A 26 -1.37 -11.53 -2.25
C ILE A 26 -0.57 -11.30 -0.97
N MET A 27 -0.45 -10.03 -0.53
CA MET A 27 0.31 -9.69 0.68
C MET A 27 -0.26 -10.33 1.93
N ARG A 28 -1.57 -10.54 2.00
CA ARG A 28 -2.22 -11.23 3.12
C ARG A 28 -1.90 -12.73 3.18
N SER A 29 -1.67 -13.36 2.03
CA SER A 29 -1.26 -14.76 1.93
C SER A 29 0.25 -14.94 2.03
N SER A 30 1.04 -13.95 1.60
CA SER A 30 2.51 -14.02 1.59
C SER A 30 3.16 -13.59 2.91
N LEU A 31 2.53 -12.70 3.68
CA LEU A 31 3.09 -12.17 4.93
C LEU A 31 2.42 -12.78 6.15
N LYS A 32 3.19 -12.92 7.24
CA LYS A 32 2.64 -13.19 8.57
C LYS A 32 1.69 -12.07 8.99
N PRO A 33 0.61 -12.36 9.73
CA PRO A 33 -0.41 -11.38 10.10
C PRO A 33 0.17 -10.15 10.83
N SER A 34 1.21 -10.33 11.64
CA SER A 34 1.93 -9.25 12.33
C SER A 34 2.66 -8.32 11.34
N SER A 35 3.37 -8.90 10.37
CA SER A 35 4.08 -8.15 9.32
C SER A 35 3.10 -7.48 8.35
N PHE A 36 2.01 -8.16 8.00
CA PHE A 36 0.94 -7.59 7.15
C PHE A 36 0.35 -6.34 7.79
N ARG A 37 0.08 -6.36 9.11
CA ARG A 37 -0.45 -5.20 9.83
C ARG A 37 0.51 -4.01 9.80
N LEU A 38 1.82 -4.26 9.90
CA LEU A 38 2.86 -3.24 9.79
C LEU A 38 2.95 -2.69 8.35
N TRP A 39 2.98 -3.56 7.35
CA TRP A 39 2.95 -3.19 5.94
C TRP A 39 1.70 -2.35 5.61
N ARG A 40 0.53 -2.76 6.13
CA ARG A 40 -0.74 -2.06 5.98
C ARG A 40 -0.66 -0.63 6.51
N LYS A 41 -0.11 -0.44 7.71
CA LYS A 41 0.07 0.88 8.31
C LYS A 41 0.99 1.77 7.48
N ARG A 42 2.00 1.20 6.83
CA ARG A 42 2.94 1.93 5.96
C ARG A 42 2.30 2.33 4.62
N VAL A 43 1.70 1.38 3.91
CA VAL A 43 1.09 1.62 2.59
C VAL A 43 -0.18 2.48 2.68
N SER A 44 -0.97 2.31 3.76
CA SER A 44 -2.19 3.08 4.01
C SER A 44 -1.93 4.44 4.68
N GLY A 45 -0.72 4.68 5.21
CA GLY A 45 -0.35 5.92 5.88
C GLY A 45 -0.22 7.13 4.94
N ARG A 46 -0.30 6.90 3.63
CA ARG A 46 -0.39 7.94 2.60
C ARG A 46 -1.67 7.78 1.78
N THR A 47 -2.82 7.85 2.43
CA THR A 47 -4.04 8.27 1.72
C THR A 47 -3.79 9.67 1.17
N ALA A 48 -3.66 9.74 -0.15
CA ALA A 48 -3.51 10.98 -0.90
C ALA A 48 -4.54 12.02 -0.43
N LYS A 49 -4.02 13.21 -0.10
CA LYS A 49 -4.73 14.44 0.25
C LYS A 49 -5.45 15.09 -0.95
N HIS A 50 -6.23 14.35 -1.73
CA HIS A 50 -7.05 14.94 -2.80
C HIS A 50 -8.42 14.23 -2.80
N LYS A 51 -9.57 14.86 -2.58
CA LYS A 51 -10.00 16.25 -2.69
C LYS A 51 -11.20 16.49 -1.76
N LYS A 52 -11.20 17.59 -1.01
CA LYS A 52 -12.35 18.50 -0.96
C LYS A 52 -11.88 19.92 -0.61
N LEU A 53 -11.49 20.65 -1.66
CA LEU A 53 -11.95 22.03 -1.80
C LEU A 53 -13.48 21.98 -2.00
N MET A 54 -14.19 23.01 -1.52
CA MET A 54 -15.66 23.19 -1.37
C MET A 54 -16.13 22.92 0.06
N THR A 55 -16.37 23.90 0.94
CA THR A 55 -16.77 25.31 0.81
C THR A 55 -16.21 26.09 2.00
#